data_AF-A0A956USX6-F1
#
_entry.id   AF-A0A956USX6-F1
#
_cell.length_a   1.000
_cell.length_b   1.000
_cell.length_c   1.000
_cell.angle_alpha   90.00
_cell.angle_beta   90.00
_cell.angle_gamma   90.00
#
_symmetry.space_group_name_H-M   'P 1'
#
loop_
_entity.id
_entity.type
_entity.pdbx_description
1 polymer ?
#
loop_
_entity_poly.entity_id
_entity_poly.type
_entity_poly.pdbx_seq_one_letter_code
_entity_poly.pdbx_strand_id
1 'polypeptide(L)'
;MSAQPTEKPTTTIAPWHGLAIDGPLLAEAIAHRFESMAPMTPHELRAATAELLDFEAGLPSERMRAFFVGKLKALTMVERSTAQTVLDETNVFLSARPAEMLMRRQVALQGASRELTLDEISQLEDLLPNIRELAGLPARKTSPELSVVGPAGRPAATLVPARKRPFWKAFLRA
;
A
#
# COMPACT_ATOMS: atom_id res chain seq x y z
N MET A 1 50.40 -2.00 -10.40
CA MET A 1 49.26 -1.30 -9.77
C MET A 1 48.04 -2.14 -10.04
N SER A 2 47.62 -2.97 -9.09
CA SER A 2 46.49 -3.90 -9.26
C SER A 2 45.21 -3.21 -8.79
N ALA A 3 44.22 -3.09 -9.69
CA ALA A 3 42.91 -2.57 -9.36
C ALA A 3 42.17 -3.57 -8.45
N GLN A 4 41.79 -3.13 -7.25
CA GLN A 4 40.85 -3.88 -6.41
C GLN A 4 39.48 -3.89 -7.08
N PRO A 5 38.83 -5.05 -7.25
CA PRO A 5 37.43 -5.08 -7.62
C PRO A 5 36.63 -4.54 -6.43
N THR A 6 35.90 -3.45 -6.65
CA THR A 6 34.91 -2.93 -5.73
C THR A 6 33.73 -3.92 -5.69
N GLU A 7 33.81 -4.89 -4.78
CA GLU A 7 32.66 -5.70 -4.40
C GLU A 7 31.58 -4.76 -3.87
N LYS A 8 30.54 -4.54 -4.69
CA LYS A 8 29.31 -3.91 -4.19
C LYS A 8 28.79 -4.81 -3.07
N PRO A 9 28.41 -4.26 -1.90
CA PRO A 9 27.77 -5.06 -0.87
C PRO A 9 26.53 -5.69 -1.50
N THR A 10 26.57 -7.01 -1.67
CA THR A 10 25.38 -7.78 -2.03
C THR A 10 24.56 -7.83 -0.76
N THR A 11 23.68 -6.84 -0.59
CA THR A 11 22.68 -6.87 0.48
C THR A 11 21.80 -8.08 0.21
N THR A 12 22.11 -9.21 0.85
CA THR A 12 21.27 -10.40 0.80
C THR A 12 19.96 -10.08 1.48
N ILE A 13 18.95 -9.77 0.68
CA ILE A 13 17.57 -9.60 1.13
C ILE A 13 17.08 -10.99 1.45
N ALA A 14 16.98 -11.33 2.74
CA ALA A 14 16.35 -12.59 3.15
C ALA A 14 14.98 -12.80 2.46
N PRO A 15 14.52 -14.03 2.26
CA PRO A 15 13.24 -14.29 1.59
C PRO A 15 12.06 -13.83 2.45
N TRP A 16 10.93 -13.48 1.81
CA TRP A 16 9.67 -13.16 2.54
C TRP A 16 9.21 -14.33 3.43
N HIS A 17 9.50 -15.56 2.99
CA HIS A 17 9.26 -16.81 3.70
C HIS A 17 9.96 -16.94 5.05
N GLY A 18 11.03 -16.15 5.29
CA GLY A 18 11.76 -16.13 6.55
C GLY A 18 11.20 -15.16 7.60
N LEU A 19 10.17 -14.38 7.25
CA LEU A 19 9.50 -13.50 8.20
C LEU A 19 8.65 -14.36 9.15
N ALA A 20 8.88 -14.23 10.45
CA ALA A 20 7.95 -14.74 11.45
C ALA A 20 6.62 -13.99 11.28
N ILE A 21 5.64 -14.64 10.64
CA ILE A 21 4.37 -14.02 10.23
C ILE A 21 3.55 -13.55 11.43
N ASP A 22 3.83 -14.09 12.61
CA ASP A 22 3.15 -13.77 13.85
C ASP A 22 4.21 -13.27 14.86
N GLY A 23 4.39 -11.95 14.97
CA GLY A 23 5.35 -11.38 15.91
C GLY A 23 5.33 -9.86 16.00
N PRO A 24 5.73 -9.29 17.15
CA PRO A 24 5.73 -7.84 17.38
C PRO A 24 6.65 -7.06 16.43
N LEU A 25 7.62 -7.75 15.80
CA LEU A 25 8.63 -7.17 14.90
C LEU A 25 8.28 -7.33 13.41
N LEU A 26 7.09 -7.84 13.08
CA LEU A 26 6.73 -8.08 11.68
C LEU A 26 6.72 -6.78 10.86
N ALA A 27 6.18 -5.69 11.43
CA ALA A 27 6.15 -4.39 10.76
C ALA A 27 7.56 -3.86 10.49
N GLU A 28 8.48 -3.96 11.45
CA GLU A 28 9.88 -3.56 11.32
C GLU A 28 10.59 -4.37 10.22
N ALA A 29 10.38 -5.69 10.20
CA ALA A 29 10.99 -6.56 9.21
C ALA A 29 10.46 -6.29 7.79
N ILE A 30 9.17 -5.99 7.63
CA ILE A 30 8.59 -5.56 6.36
C ILE A 30 9.08 -4.15 5.97
N ALA A 31 9.23 -3.23 6.93
CA ALA A 31 9.74 -1.89 6.66
C ALA A 31 11.17 -1.94 6.12
N HIS A 32 12.06 -2.71 6.77
CA HIS A 32 13.42 -2.93 6.29
C HIS A 32 13.45 -3.55 4.89
N ARG A 33 12.48 -4.42 4.55
CA ARG A 33 12.32 -4.94 3.19
C ARG A 33 11.98 -3.85 2.20
N PHE A 34 10.99 -3.01 2.49
CA PHE A 34 10.61 -1.90 1.62
C PHE A 34 11.77 -0.92 1.42
N GLU A 35 12.53 -0.62 2.46
CA GLU A 35 13.76 0.19 2.33
C GLU A 35 14.81 -0.48 1.45
N SER A 36 14.99 -1.80 1.57
CA SER A 36 15.90 -2.55 0.69
C SER A 36 15.42 -2.60 -0.77
N MET A 37 14.13 -2.37 -1.02
CA MET A 37 13.54 -2.26 -2.36
C MET A 37 13.74 -0.87 -2.98
N ALA A 38 13.93 0.18 -2.17
CA ALA A 38 14.10 1.56 -2.67
C ALA A 38 15.28 1.74 -3.65
N PRO A 39 16.49 1.19 -3.41
CA PRO A 39 17.62 1.35 -4.32
C PRO A 39 17.63 0.35 -5.49
N MET A 40 16.62 -0.52 -5.62
CA MET A 40 16.59 -1.55 -6.66
C MET A 40 16.41 -0.96 -8.06
N THR A 41 16.96 -1.65 -9.05
CA THR A 41 16.58 -1.41 -10.44
C THR A 41 15.10 -1.78 -10.65
N PRO A 42 14.43 -1.22 -11.68
CA PRO A 42 13.03 -1.57 -11.96
C PRO A 42 12.80 -3.08 -12.15
N HIS A 43 13.78 -3.80 -12.67
CA HIS A 43 13.69 -5.25 -12.85
C HIS A 43 13.73 -6.00 -11.50
N GLU A 44 14.68 -5.65 -10.63
CA GLU A 44 14.81 -6.24 -9.29
C GLU A 44 13.58 -5.93 -8.42
N LEU A 45 13.10 -4.69 -8.47
CA LEU A 45 11.91 -4.26 -7.75
C LEU A 45 10.67 -5.06 -8.16
N ARG A 46 10.52 -5.33 -9.46
CA ARG A 46 9.46 -6.20 -9.99
C ARG A 46 9.57 -7.64 -9.49
N ALA A 47 10.77 -8.20 -9.50
CA ALA A 47 11.01 -9.55 -8.98
C ALA A 47 10.67 -9.65 -7.48
N ALA A 48 11.14 -8.69 -6.67
CA ALA A 48 10.84 -8.63 -5.24
C ALA A 48 9.34 -8.43 -4.95
N THR A 49 8.65 -7.63 -5.77
CA THR A 49 7.20 -7.41 -5.67
C THR A 49 6.40 -8.66 -6.07
N ALA A 50 6.87 -9.40 -7.10
CA ALA A 50 6.26 -10.67 -7.48
C ALA A 50 6.41 -11.71 -6.34
N GLU A 51 7.60 -11.81 -5.74
CA GLU A 51 7.85 -12.70 -4.59
C GLU A 51 6.95 -12.36 -3.40
N LEU A 52 6.77 -11.07 -3.10
CA LEU A 52 5.85 -10.60 -2.05
C LEU A 52 4.41 -11.08 -2.31
N LEU A 53 3.92 -10.98 -3.54
CA LEU A 53 2.56 -11.38 -3.89
C LEU A 53 2.38 -12.90 -3.91
N ASP A 54 3.39 -13.64 -4.34
CA ASP A 54 3.38 -15.11 -4.30
C ASP A 54 3.38 -15.60 -2.83
N PHE A 55 4.17 -14.94 -1.97
CA PHE A 55 4.12 -15.15 -0.54
C PHE A 55 2.73 -14.85 0.04
N GLU A 56 2.15 -13.67 -0.26
CA GLU A 56 0.78 -13.31 0.16
C GLU A 56 -0.24 -14.40 -0.24
N ALA A 57 -0.17 -14.89 -1.49
CA ALA A 57 -1.10 -15.90 -1.99
C ALA A 57 -0.97 -17.25 -1.26
N GLY A 58 0.23 -17.62 -0.82
CA GLY A 58 0.51 -18.83 -0.06
C GLY A 58 0.07 -18.79 1.42
N LEU A 59 -0.28 -17.62 1.96
CA LEU A 59 -0.69 -17.49 3.35
C LEU A 59 -2.09 -18.06 3.62
N PRO A 60 -2.29 -18.78 4.74
CA PRO A 60 -3.63 -19.04 5.29
C PRO A 60 -4.33 -17.72 5.64
N SER A 61 -5.67 -17.68 5.58
CA SER A 61 -6.45 -16.44 5.78
C SER A 61 -6.18 -15.73 7.10
N GLU A 62 -6.05 -16.48 8.21
CA GLU A 62 -5.70 -15.96 9.54
C GLU A 62 -4.36 -15.18 9.51
N ARG A 63 -3.34 -15.77 8.88
CA ARG A 63 -2.00 -15.21 8.75
C ARG A 63 -1.91 -14.09 7.73
N MET A 64 -2.74 -14.14 6.70
CA MET A 64 -2.85 -13.08 5.70
C MET A 64 -3.26 -11.77 6.38
N ARG A 65 -4.22 -11.81 7.30
CA ARG A 65 -4.64 -10.61 8.07
C ARG A 65 -3.48 -10.03 8.89
N ALA A 66 -2.78 -10.85 9.68
CA ALA A 66 -1.63 -10.40 10.48
C ALA A 66 -0.53 -9.77 9.60
N PHE A 67 -0.27 -10.40 8.45
CA PHE A 67 0.65 -9.87 7.45
C PHE A 67 0.21 -8.50 6.90
N PHE A 68 -1.08 -8.32 6.59
CA PHE A 68 -1.60 -7.03 6.15
C PHE A 68 -1.51 -5.95 7.24
N VAL A 69 -1.73 -6.28 8.51
CA VAL A 69 -1.51 -5.33 9.62
C VAL A 69 -0.04 -4.89 9.65
N GLY A 70 0.88 -5.86 9.61
CA GLY A 70 2.32 -5.57 9.57
C GLY A 70 2.71 -4.73 8.36
N LYS A 71 2.17 -5.03 7.18
CA LYS A 71 2.41 -4.29 5.94
C LYS A 71 1.90 -2.86 6.00
N LEU A 72 0.70 -2.64 6.53
CA LEU A 72 0.13 -1.29 6.70
C LEU A 72 0.96 -0.46 7.69
N LYS A 73 1.39 -1.04 8.80
CA LYS A 73 2.30 -0.37 9.75
C LYS A 73 3.68 -0.13 9.15
N ALA A 74 4.22 -1.05 8.38
CA ALA A 74 5.51 -0.85 7.70
C ALA A 74 5.48 0.35 6.75
N LEU A 75 4.37 0.59 6.06
CA LEU A 75 4.20 1.76 5.19
C LEU A 75 4.25 3.09 5.95
N THR A 76 3.90 3.11 7.25
CA THR A 76 4.04 4.32 8.09
C THR A 76 5.45 4.51 8.64
N MET A 77 6.32 3.50 8.51
CA MET A 77 7.68 3.51 9.07
C MET A 77 8.75 3.92 8.05
N VAL A 78 8.46 3.78 6.75
CA VAL A 78 9.41 4.07 5.67
C VAL A 78 9.17 5.44 5.04
N GLU A 79 10.14 5.93 4.26
CA GLU A 79 9.97 7.15 3.49
C GLU A 79 8.77 7.04 2.52
N ARG A 80 8.01 8.13 2.37
CA ARG A 80 6.82 8.18 1.50
C ARG A 80 7.11 7.76 0.06
N SER A 81 8.25 8.16 -0.49
CA SER A 81 8.68 7.83 -1.85
C SER A 81 8.86 6.32 -2.04
N THR A 82 9.47 5.66 -1.06
CA THR A 82 9.62 4.21 -0.98
C THR A 82 8.28 3.51 -0.87
N ALA A 83 7.42 3.95 0.05
CA ALA A 83 6.08 3.39 0.22
C ALA A 83 5.25 3.48 -1.07
N GLN A 84 5.28 4.64 -1.74
CA GLN A 84 4.56 4.85 -3.00
C GLN A 84 5.08 3.93 -4.10
N THR A 85 6.40 3.82 -4.25
CA THR A 85 7.04 2.96 -5.25
C THR A 85 6.63 1.49 -5.09
N VAL A 86 6.65 0.98 -3.85
CA VAL A 86 6.21 -0.39 -3.55
C VAL A 86 4.73 -0.60 -3.86
N LEU A 87 3.88 0.37 -3.50
CA LEU A 87 2.44 0.31 -3.78
C LEU A 87 2.12 0.34 -5.27
N ASP A 88 2.82 1.18 -6.03
CA ASP A 88 2.62 1.33 -7.47
C ASP A 88 2.98 0.03 -8.21
N GLU A 89 4.15 -0.55 -7.92
CA GLU A 89 4.52 -1.85 -8.50
C GLU A 89 3.59 -2.97 -8.05
N THR A 90 3.18 -2.99 -6.77
CA THR A 90 2.19 -3.96 -6.28
C THR A 90 0.90 -3.88 -7.09
N ASN A 91 0.41 -2.67 -7.37
CA ASN A 91 -0.80 -2.45 -8.16
C ASN A 91 -0.70 -2.95 -9.60
N VAL A 92 0.48 -2.81 -10.23
CA VAL A 92 0.74 -3.35 -11.58
C VAL A 92 0.54 -4.87 -11.58
N PHE A 93 1.15 -5.58 -10.63
CA PHE A 93 1.07 -7.04 -10.58
C PHE A 93 -0.29 -7.58 -10.17
N LEU A 94 -1.04 -6.88 -9.32
CA LEU A 94 -2.36 -7.32 -8.87
C LEU A 94 -3.35 -7.49 -10.03
N SER A 95 -3.21 -6.69 -11.10
CA SER A 95 -4.10 -6.78 -12.27
C SER A 95 -4.04 -8.14 -13.00
N ALA A 96 -2.94 -8.88 -12.83
CA ALA A 96 -2.73 -10.19 -13.45
C ALA A 96 -3.05 -11.37 -12.52
N ARG A 97 -3.51 -11.12 -11.28
CA ARG A 97 -3.75 -12.17 -10.28
C ARG A 97 -5.18 -12.74 -10.37
N PRO A 98 -5.40 -14.01 -10.01
CA PRO A 98 -6.73 -14.61 -9.99
C PRO A 98 -7.70 -13.86 -9.07
N ALA A 99 -8.97 -13.75 -9.49
CA ALA A 99 -10.00 -13.02 -8.76
C ALA A 99 -10.19 -13.51 -7.31
N GLU A 100 -10.10 -14.82 -7.08
CA GLU A 100 -10.20 -15.41 -5.73
C GLU A 100 -9.11 -14.88 -4.79
N MET A 101 -7.87 -14.77 -5.28
CA MET A 101 -6.76 -14.22 -4.50
C MET A 101 -7.01 -12.74 -4.17
N LEU A 102 -7.49 -11.96 -5.15
CA LEU A 102 -7.84 -10.56 -4.95
C LEU A 102 -8.95 -10.38 -3.90
N MET A 103 -9.96 -11.26 -3.90
CA MET A 103 -11.02 -11.25 -2.90
C MET A 103 -10.49 -11.58 -1.50
N ARG A 104 -9.68 -12.64 -1.37
CA ARG A 104 -9.06 -13.01 -0.08
C ARG A 104 -8.21 -11.87 0.47
N ARG A 105 -7.40 -11.26 -0.38
CA ARG A 105 -6.59 -10.08 -0.07
C ARG A 105 -7.45 -8.90 0.39
N GLN A 106 -8.55 -8.63 -0.30
CA GLN A 106 -9.46 -7.53 0.05
C GLN A 106 -10.09 -7.74 1.43
N VAL A 107 -10.54 -8.96 1.73
CA VAL A 107 -11.12 -9.29 3.05
C VAL A 107 -10.07 -9.15 4.15
N ALA A 108 -8.85 -9.65 3.93
CA ALA A 108 -7.76 -9.53 4.88
C ALA A 108 -7.35 -8.07 5.12
N LEU A 109 -7.26 -7.27 4.05
CA LEU A 109 -6.95 -5.83 4.12
C LEU A 109 -8.02 -5.06 4.91
N GLN A 110 -9.31 -5.34 4.68
CA GLN A 110 -10.40 -4.75 5.45
C GLN A 110 -10.30 -5.11 6.93
N GLY A 111 -10.08 -6.39 7.24
CA GLY A 111 -9.86 -6.84 8.62
C GLY A 111 -8.68 -6.15 9.29
N ALA A 112 -7.54 -6.08 8.59
CA ALA A 112 -6.31 -5.46 9.08
C ALA A 112 -6.46 -3.95 9.31
N SER A 113 -7.14 -3.24 8.41
CA SER A 113 -7.32 -1.78 8.53
C SER A 113 -8.09 -1.36 9.79
N ARG A 114 -8.93 -2.25 10.35
CA ARG A 114 -9.67 -2.01 11.60
C ARG A 114 -8.81 -2.11 12.85
N GLU A 115 -7.58 -2.63 12.73
CA GLU A 115 -6.63 -2.76 13.84
C GLU A 115 -5.63 -1.59 13.91
N LEU A 116 -5.72 -0.65 12.96
CA LEU A 116 -4.88 0.53 12.95
C LEU A 116 -5.40 1.60 13.93
N THR A 117 -4.46 2.32 14.53
CA THR A 117 -4.74 3.52 15.31
C THR A 117 -5.15 4.67 14.40
N LEU A 118 -5.82 5.69 14.96
CA LEU A 118 -6.22 6.89 14.20
C LEU A 118 -5.03 7.65 13.61
N ASP A 119 -3.89 7.63 14.30
CA ASP A 119 -2.66 8.26 13.83
C ASP A 119 -2.09 7.52 12.60
N GLU A 120 -1.96 6.19 12.69
CA GLU A 120 -1.54 5.33 11.58
C GLU A 120 -2.47 5.47 10.36
N ILE A 121 -3.79 5.50 10.58
CA ILE A 121 -4.77 5.74 9.51
C ILE A 121 -4.53 7.11 8.86
N SER A 122 -4.28 8.15 9.65
CA SER A 122 -4.04 9.50 9.14
C SER A 122 -2.75 9.60 8.31
N GLN A 123 -1.69 8.90 8.73
CA GLN A 123 -0.45 8.81 7.97
C GLN A 123 -0.63 8.04 6.65
N LEU A 124 -1.47 7.00 6.65
CA LEU A 124 -1.76 6.20 5.46
C LEU A 124 -2.75 6.82 4.48
N GLU A 125 -3.54 7.83 4.87
CA GLU A 125 -4.53 8.48 3.98
C GLU A 125 -3.91 8.98 2.66
N ASP A 126 -2.68 9.47 2.75
CA ASP A 126 -1.94 10.04 1.64
C ASP A 126 -1.42 9.00 0.64
N LEU A 127 -1.24 7.75 1.10
CA LEU A 127 -0.77 6.61 0.31
C LEU A 127 -1.93 5.72 -0.14
N LEU A 128 -2.93 5.56 0.71
CA LEU A 128 -4.09 4.71 0.56
C LEU A 128 -5.36 5.54 0.85
N PRO A 129 -5.88 6.29 -0.14
CA PRO A 129 -7.00 7.22 0.07
C PRO A 129 -8.29 6.59 0.63
N ASN A 130 -8.45 5.27 0.50
CA ASN A 130 -9.63 4.55 0.98
C ASN A 130 -9.42 3.88 2.36
N ILE A 131 -8.26 4.07 3.00
CA ILE A 131 -7.92 3.37 4.26
C ILE A 131 -8.92 3.65 5.38
N ARG A 132 -9.48 4.87 5.43
CA ARG A 132 -10.56 5.21 6.38
C ARG A 132 -11.83 4.39 6.15
N GLU A 133 -12.24 4.27 4.89
CA GLU A 133 -13.43 3.51 4.51
C GLU A 133 -13.24 2.02 4.84
N LEU A 134 -12.05 1.48 4.56
CA LEU A 134 -11.69 0.10 4.89
C LEU A 134 -11.72 -0.14 6.42
N ALA A 135 -11.22 0.83 7.20
CA ALA A 135 -11.25 0.80 8.66
C ALA A 135 -12.66 1.02 9.27
N GLY A 136 -13.68 1.27 8.44
CA GLY A 136 -15.05 1.55 8.90
C GLY A 136 -15.22 2.93 9.54
N LEU A 137 -14.28 3.86 9.28
CA LEU A 137 -14.34 5.23 9.76
C LEU A 137 -15.06 6.13 8.75
N PRO A 138 -15.76 7.17 9.21
CA PRO A 138 -16.35 8.14 8.31
C PRO A 138 -15.25 8.80 7.47
N ALA A 139 -15.57 9.02 6.19
CA ALA A 139 -14.72 9.80 5.30
C ALA A 139 -14.37 11.13 5.99
N ARG A 140 -13.09 11.51 5.97
CA ARG A 140 -12.67 12.79 6.51
C ARG A 140 -13.44 13.85 5.72
N LYS A 141 -14.28 14.62 6.42
CA LYS A 141 -14.84 15.83 5.82
C LYS A 141 -13.64 16.69 5.48
N THR A 142 -13.22 16.65 4.21
CA THR A 142 -12.50 17.77 3.65
C THR A 142 -13.44 18.92 3.88
N SER A 143 -13.10 19.82 4.81
CA SER A 143 -13.84 21.06 4.94
C SER A 143 -13.92 21.62 3.52
N PRO A 144 -15.11 21.70 2.90
CA PRO A 144 -15.24 22.65 1.84
C PRO A 144 -14.90 23.98 2.52
N GLU A 145 -14.08 24.80 1.86
CA GLU A 145 -13.95 26.20 2.24
C GLU A 145 -15.32 26.72 2.67
N LEU A 146 -15.36 27.49 3.76
CA LEU A 146 -16.53 28.28 4.10
C LEU A 146 -16.90 29.08 2.84
N SER A 147 -17.83 28.54 2.06
CA SER A 147 -18.48 29.26 0.99
C SER A 147 -19.46 30.18 1.71
N VAL A 148 -18.92 31.34 2.10
CA VAL A 148 -19.70 32.47 2.55
C VAL A 148 -20.70 32.75 1.44
N VAL A 149 -21.97 32.50 1.74
CA VAL A 149 -23.11 32.78 0.88
C VAL A 149 -23.11 34.27 0.56
N GLY A 150 -22.69 34.62 -0.65
CA GLY A 150 -22.92 35.94 -1.25
C GLY A 150 -24.26 35.94 -1.99
N PRO A 151 -25.15 36.93 -1.76
CA PRO A 151 -26.47 36.98 -2.37
C PRO A 151 -26.35 37.55 -3.80
N ALA A 152 -26.06 36.72 -4.78
CA ALA A 152 -26.28 37.05 -6.19
C ALA A 152 -26.39 35.78 -7.02
N GLY A 153 -27.63 35.39 -7.35
CA GLY A 153 -27.96 34.18 -8.09
C GLY A 153 -27.38 34.16 -9.51
N ARG A 154 -26.19 33.56 -9.67
CA ARG A 154 -25.76 32.93 -10.91
C ARG A 154 -24.99 31.64 -10.59
N PRO A 155 -25.44 30.46 -11.06
CA PRO A 155 -24.62 29.26 -10.97
C PRO A 155 -23.43 29.44 -11.92
N ALA A 156 -22.25 29.65 -11.36
CA ALA A 156 -21.02 29.44 -12.09
C ALA A 156 -20.96 27.95 -12.44
N ALA A 157 -21.07 27.63 -13.73
CA ALA A 157 -20.76 26.31 -14.25
C ALA A 157 -19.29 26.01 -13.94
N THR A 158 -19.06 25.41 -12.77
CA THR A 158 -17.77 24.87 -12.40
C THR A 158 -17.59 23.63 -13.26
N LEU A 159 -16.78 23.77 -14.32
CA LEU A 159 -16.12 22.65 -14.97
C LEU A 159 -15.39 21.87 -13.88
N VAL A 160 -16.06 20.85 -13.35
CA VAL A 160 -15.45 19.85 -12.51
C VAL A 160 -14.43 19.14 -13.40
N PRO A 161 -13.11 19.25 -13.16
CA PRO A 161 -12.20 18.31 -13.79
C PRO A 161 -12.64 16.93 -13.32
N ALA A 162 -13.03 16.08 -14.26
CA ALA A 162 -13.40 14.70 -13.98
C ALA A 162 -12.24 14.04 -13.23
N ARG A 163 -12.39 13.92 -11.90
CA ARG A 163 -11.46 13.18 -11.05
C ARG A 163 -11.39 11.77 -11.64
N LYS A 164 -10.26 11.43 -12.26
CA LYS A 164 -9.95 10.08 -12.70
C LYS A 164 -10.14 9.18 -11.48
N ARG A 165 -11.15 8.33 -11.54
CA ARG A 165 -11.46 7.35 -10.52
C ARG A 165 -10.26 6.41 -10.39
N PRO A 166 -9.93 5.91 -9.19
CA PRO A 166 -8.95 4.84 -9.07
C PRO A 166 -9.46 3.61 -9.84
N PHE A 167 -8.56 3.00 -10.61
CA PHE A 167 -8.85 1.99 -11.65
C PHE A 167 -9.62 0.75 -11.14
N TRP A 168 -9.53 0.44 -9.85
CA TRP A 168 -10.19 -0.73 -9.25
C TRP A 168 -11.72 -0.62 -9.15
N LYS A 169 -12.31 0.59 -9.24
CA LYS A 169 -13.78 0.76 -9.31
C LYS A 169 -14.39 0.40 -10.68
N ALA A 170 -13.58 0.11 -11.72
CA ALA A 170 -14.07 -0.29 -13.04
C ALA A 170 -14.44 -1.78 -13.14
N PHE A 171 -13.91 -2.64 -12.26
CA PHE A 171 -14.07 -4.10 -12.36
C PHE A 171 -15.27 -4.67 -11.58
N LEU A 172 -16.01 -3.83 -10.86
CA LEU A 172 -17.19 -4.23 -10.08
C LEU A 172 -18.52 -3.93 -10.79
N ARG A 173 -18.49 -3.68 -12.11
CA ARG A 173 -19.67 -3.64 -12.98
C ARG A 173 -19.40 -4.48 -14.24
N ALA A 174 -19.42 -5.79 -14.05
CA ALA A 174 -19.74 -6.78 -15.07
C ALA A 174 -20.63 -7.83 -14.40
#